data_AF-A0A819V0G4-F1
#
_entry.id   AF-A0A819V0G4-F1
#
_cell.length_a   1.000
_cell.length_b   1.000
_cell.length_c   1.000
_cell.angle_alpha   90.00
_cell.angle_beta   90.00
_cell.angle_gamma   90.00
#
_symmetry.space_group_name_H-M   'P 1'
#
loop_
_entity.id
_entity.type
_entity.pdbx_description
1 polymer ?
#
loop_
_entity_poly.entity_id
_entity_poly.type
_entity_poly.pdbx_seq_one_letter_code
_entity_poly.pdbx_strand_id
1 'polypeptide(L)'
;MVLEQCLTSDTVNWIRGTCSNAKLYLSTEGLGSSIFEYTPMPSIVLLKEWKSPVTCTHNEWIEDLKFHNDFLGLVIGHCKNDAVCFELRSSATLNCLWSIQLEEVCSMYATRCCPMLNHQWIVVAFRNPRIFHIFSDGKLISIDKKYRSPSNICQIGNNLLAIWDQKYETLLYRFKNQISSLAIDITGSDEADSREIIRLIFTNLRYLNFGGLFQCVYAVSLFDKCPFEHDFSLQILQSFPFMKNLTINCRKAQINERRRKSKNDDENVLIINYYNLTELQLFQVPEDYLYLIQKHAF
;
A
#
# COMPACT_ATOMS: atom_id res chain seq x y z
N MET A 1 15.67 -1.48 17.74
CA MET A 1 16.02 -0.90 16.42
C MET A 1 16.58 0.49 16.66
N VAL A 2 17.84 0.74 16.32
CA VAL A 2 18.42 2.09 16.35
C VAL A 2 18.09 2.72 15.00
N LEU A 3 17.40 3.85 15.01
CA LEU A 3 17.19 4.63 13.79
C LEU A 3 18.51 5.33 13.48
N GLU A 4 19.19 4.89 12.42
CA GLU A 4 20.40 5.52 11.95
C GLU A 4 20.04 6.66 11.00
N GLN A 5 20.66 7.83 11.21
CA GLN A 5 20.45 8.98 10.35
C GLN A 5 21.23 8.78 9.05
N CYS A 6 20.51 8.84 7.93
CA CYS A 6 21.11 8.85 6.60
C CYS A 6 21.80 10.21 6.38
N LEU A 7 23.13 10.25 6.40
CA LEU A 7 23.92 11.47 6.15
C LEU A 7 23.93 11.78 4.64
N THR A 8 22.86 12.40 4.16
CA THR A 8 22.82 13.04 2.84
C THR A 8 23.30 14.49 2.92
N SER A 9 23.54 15.15 1.79
CA SER A 9 23.86 16.57 1.77
C SER A 9 22.72 17.40 2.35
N ASP A 10 23.01 18.22 3.37
CA ASP A 10 22.04 19.12 4.03
C ASP A 10 21.57 20.27 3.13
N THR A 11 22.20 20.46 1.96
CA THR A 11 21.87 21.54 1.02
C THR A 11 20.78 21.14 0.04
N VAL A 12 20.35 19.87 0.02
CA VAL A 12 19.36 19.35 -0.91
C VAL A 12 18.04 19.10 -0.18
N ASN A 13 16.97 19.74 -0.67
CA ASN A 13 15.62 19.46 -0.19
C ASN A 13 15.11 18.17 -0.84
N TRP A 14 14.97 17.12 -0.03
CA TRP A 14 14.46 15.82 -0.47
C TRP A 14 12.94 15.76 -0.34
N ILE A 15 12.25 15.25 -1.37
CA ILE A 15 10.79 15.11 -1.35
C ILE A 15 10.34 13.66 -1.18
N ARG A 16 10.95 12.73 -1.91
CA ARG A 16 10.56 11.30 -1.91
C ARG A 16 11.77 10.40 -1.98
N GLY A 17 11.61 9.19 -1.44
CA GLY A 17 12.60 8.14 -1.53
C GLY A 17 11.98 6.76 -1.67
N THR A 18 12.73 5.87 -2.30
CA THR A 18 12.40 4.45 -2.42
C THR A 18 13.69 3.64 -2.44
N CYS A 19 13.63 2.35 -2.15
CA CYS A 19 14.83 1.52 -2.13
C CYS A 19 14.57 0.14 -2.74
N SER A 20 15.65 -0.45 -3.21
CA SER A 20 15.81 -1.89 -3.39
C SER A 20 16.73 -2.43 -2.28
N ASN A 21 17.03 -3.72 -2.31
CA ASN A 21 18.02 -4.31 -1.40
C ASN A 21 19.44 -3.77 -1.63
N ALA A 22 19.73 -3.23 -2.82
CA ALA A 22 21.09 -2.85 -3.23
C ALA A 22 21.25 -1.35 -3.49
N LYS A 23 20.16 -0.59 -3.55
CA LYS A 23 20.15 0.82 -3.99
C LYS A 23 19.08 1.62 -3.27
N LEU A 24 19.41 2.84 -2.89
CA LEU A 24 18.50 3.86 -2.38
C LEU A 24 18.33 4.95 -3.43
N TYR A 25 17.10 5.28 -3.78
CA TYR A 25 16.78 6.37 -4.70
C TYR A 25 16.10 7.50 -3.94
N LEU A 26 16.59 8.73 -4.11
CA LEU A 26 16.02 9.94 -3.54
C LEU A 26 15.71 10.94 -4.64
N SER A 27 14.62 11.69 -4.50
CA SER A 27 14.24 12.76 -5.43
C SER A 27 14.23 14.11 -4.73
N THR A 28 14.59 15.15 -5.46
CA THR A 28 14.60 16.53 -4.94
C THR A 28 13.22 17.17 -5.04
N GLU A 29 12.93 18.08 -4.12
CA GLU A 29 11.74 18.92 -4.17
C GLU A 29 11.83 19.99 -5.26
N GLY A 30 10.69 20.36 -5.85
CA GLY A 30 10.55 21.50 -6.76
C GLY A 30 10.67 21.15 -8.25
N LEU A 31 10.51 22.18 -9.09
CA LEU A 31 10.54 22.06 -10.55
C LEU A 31 11.91 21.60 -11.05
N GLY A 32 11.92 20.78 -12.12
CA GLY A 32 13.13 20.15 -12.62
C GLY A 32 13.72 19.13 -11.64
N SER A 33 12.86 18.45 -10.87
CA SER A 33 13.28 17.50 -9.83
C SER A 33 14.35 16.53 -10.35
N SER A 34 15.40 16.33 -9.56
CA SER A 34 16.49 15.39 -9.85
C SER A 34 16.31 14.10 -9.06
N ILE A 35 16.95 13.01 -9.51
CA ILE A 35 16.98 11.72 -8.82
C ILE A 35 18.42 11.35 -8.53
N PHE A 36 18.67 10.89 -7.31
CA PHE A 36 19.97 10.46 -6.83
C PHE A 36 19.88 8.98 -6.45
N GLU A 37 20.85 8.20 -6.90
CA GLU A 37 21.05 6.79 -6.53
C GLU A 37 22.20 6.69 -5.55
N TYR A 38 21.97 6.03 -4.43
CA TYR A 38 22.96 5.76 -3.38
C TYR A 38 23.08 4.25 -3.14
N THR A 39 24.21 3.82 -2.60
CA THR A 39 24.29 2.54 -1.89
C THR A 39 23.45 2.62 -0.60
N PRO A 40 22.83 1.51 -0.16
CA PRO A 40 22.15 1.44 1.12
C PRO A 40 23.15 1.35 2.27
N MET A 41 22.63 1.32 3.50
CA MET A 41 23.43 1.08 4.71
C MET A 41 24.25 -0.22 4.61
N PRO A 42 25.45 -0.27 5.23
CA PRO A 42 25.97 0.66 6.24
C PRO A 42 26.74 1.87 5.71
N SER A 43 26.98 1.97 4.40
CA SER A 43 27.75 3.07 3.81
C SER A 43 26.94 3.70 2.69
N ILE A 44 26.28 4.81 2.99
CA ILE A 44 25.51 5.58 2.02
C ILE A 44 26.48 6.40 1.17
N VAL A 45 26.69 5.97 -0.06
CA VAL A 45 27.59 6.60 -1.04
C VAL A 45 26.78 6.93 -2.28
N LEU A 46 26.94 8.16 -2.78
CA LEU A 46 26.30 8.56 -4.03
C LEU A 46 26.91 7.76 -5.18
N LEU A 47 26.06 6.98 -5.86
CA LEU A 47 26.43 6.21 -7.05
C LEU A 47 26.19 7.02 -8.32
N LYS A 48 25.03 7.68 -8.41
CA LYS A 48 24.61 8.37 -9.63
C LYS A 48 23.64 9.50 -9.33
N GLU A 49 23.68 10.51 -10.19
CA GLU A 49 22.75 11.64 -10.17
C GLU A 49 22.19 11.83 -11.57
N TRP A 50 20.87 11.93 -11.67
CA TRP A 50 20.17 12.32 -12.88
C TRP A 50 19.47 13.65 -12.66
N LYS A 51 19.76 14.62 -13.53
CA LYS A 51 19.22 15.98 -13.48
C LYS A 51 18.24 16.22 -14.63
N SER A 52 17.53 17.35 -14.56
CA SER A 52 16.81 17.90 -15.71
C SER A 52 17.74 18.03 -16.94
N PRO A 53 17.29 17.70 -18.17
CA PRO A 53 15.94 17.25 -18.54
C PRO A 53 15.76 15.71 -18.50
N VAL A 54 16.75 14.96 -18.00
CA VAL A 54 16.70 13.49 -18.00
C VAL A 54 15.60 12.98 -17.06
N THR A 55 15.44 13.58 -15.88
CA THR A 55 14.39 13.24 -14.92
C THR A 55 13.08 13.95 -15.26
N CYS A 56 13.07 15.26 -15.11
CA CYS A 56 11.94 16.15 -15.34
C CYS A 56 12.41 17.33 -16.18
N THR A 57 11.55 17.86 -17.04
CA THR A 57 11.74 19.18 -17.63
C THR A 57 11.62 20.28 -16.58
N HIS A 58 11.97 21.52 -16.93
CA HIS A 58 11.89 22.68 -16.03
C HIS A 58 10.47 23.04 -15.56
N ASN A 59 9.41 22.45 -16.14
CA ASN A 59 8.02 22.67 -15.74
C ASN A 59 7.41 21.47 -15.01
N GLU A 60 8.22 20.46 -14.74
CA GLU A 60 7.80 19.19 -14.15
C GLU A 60 8.42 18.97 -12.79
N TRP A 61 7.76 18.23 -11.92
CA TRP A 61 8.32 17.75 -10.65
C TRP A 61 7.87 16.33 -10.35
N ILE A 62 8.60 15.66 -9.47
CA ILE A 62 8.28 14.32 -8.99
C ILE A 62 7.37 14.44 -7.76
N GLU A 63 6.13 13.97 -7.88
CA GLU A 63 5.19 13.89 -6.76
C GLU A 63 5.39 12.65 -5.91
N ASP A 64 5.72 11.53 -6.55
CA ASP A 64 5.98 10.24 -5.91
C ASP A 64 6.94 9.37 -6.73
N LEU A 65 7.67 8.50 -6.04
CA LEU A 65 8.68 7.62 -6.61
C LEU A 65 8.66 6.28 -5.88
N LYS A 66 8.57 5.16 -6.63
CA LYS A 66 8.64 3.81 -6.07
C LYS A 66 9.47 2.88 -6.96
N PHE A 67 10.31 2.07 -6.32
CA PHE A 67 11.10 1.02 -6.96
C PHE A 67 10.35 -0.30 -6.95
N HIS A 68 10.38 -1.02 -8.07
CA HIS A 68 9.89 -2.38 -8.17
C HIS A 68 10.56 -3.13 -9.33
N ASN A 69 11.15 -4.30 -9.06
CA ASN A 69 11.73 -5.21 -10.07
C ASN A 69 12.57 -4.50 -11.15
N ASP A 70 13.57 -3.71 -10.73
CA ASP A 70 14.47 -2.94 -11.59
C ASP A 70 13.85 -1.76 -12.35
N PHE A 71 12.60 -1.41 -12.03
CA PHE A 71 11.91 -0.24 -12.56
C PHE A 71 11.65 0.80 -11.48
N LEU A 72 11.54 2.05 -11.91
CA LEU A 72 11.06 3.16 -11.11
C LEU A 72 9.73 3.63 -11.68
N GLY A 73 8.68 3.51 -10.88
CA GLY A 73 7.40 4.16 -11.10
C GLY A 73 7.48 5.59 -10.60
N LEU A 74 7.18 6.56 -11.47
CA LEU A 74 7.24 7.99 -11.19
C LEU A 74 5.88 8.61 -11.42
N VAL A 75 5.44 9.41 -10.46
CA VAL A 75 4.31 10.32 -10.65
C VAL A 75 4.89 11.69 -10.91
N ILE A 76 4.64 12.24 -12.10
CA ILE A 76 5.19 13.53 -12.55
C ILE A 76 4.05 14.53 -12.70
N GLY A 77 4.12 15.63 -11.97
CA GLY A 77 3.22 16.78 -12.10
C GLY A 77 3.79 17.82 -13.06
N HIS A 78 2.93 18.53 -13.79
CA HIS A 78 3.32 19.55 -14.76
C HIS A 78 2.61 20.89 -14.52
N CYS A 79 3.36 21.97 -14.33
CA CYS A 79 2.81 23.19 -13.73
C CYS A 79 1.99 24.04 -14.71
N LYS A 80 2.29 23.95 -16.02
CA LYS A 80 1.66 24.83 -17.01
C LYS A 80 0.25 24.43 -17.39
N ASN A 81 -0.04 23.13 -17.39
CA ASN A 81 -1.32 22.56 -17.82
C ASN A 81 -1.99 21.76 -16.70
N ASP A 82 -1.41 21.77 -15.50
CA ASP A 82 -1.89 21.06 -14.32
C ASP A 82 -2.05 19.55 -14.54
N ALA A 83 -1.34 18.98 -15.52
CA ALA A 83 -1.41 17.57 -15.86
C ALA A 83 -0.54 16.74 -14.92
N VAL A 84 -0.98 15.51 -14.66
CA VAL A 84 -0.18 14.48 -13.98
C VAL A 84 -0.02 13.30 -14.92
N CYS A 85 1.19 12.77 -15.04
CA CYS A 85 1.45 11.50 -15.69
C CYS A 85 2.07 10.50 -14.72
N PHE A 86 1.81 9.23 -14.98
CA PHE A 86 2.54 8.13 -14.39
C PHE A 86 3.49 7.55 -15.42
N GLU A 87 4.76 7.43 -15.08
CA GLU A 87 5.79 6.89 -15.95
C GLU A 87 6.46 5.69 -15.32
N LEU A 88 6.72 4.68 -16.15
CA LEU A 88 7.59 3.57 -15.79
C LEU A 88 8.94 3.74 -16.49
N ARG A 89 10.01 3.85 -15.70
CA ARG A 89 11.36 4.04 -16.20
C ARG A 89 12.28 2.90 -15.76
N SER A 90 13.28 2.58 -16.56
CA SER A 90 14.36 1.68 -16.13
C SER A 90 15.13 2.32 -14.98
N SER A 91 15.33 1.61 -13.87
CA SER A 91 16.10 2.14 -12.75
C SER A 91 17.59 2.33 -13.07
N ALA A 92 18.13 1.59 -14.04
CA ALA A 92 19.54 1.66 -14.43
C ALA A 92 19.85 2.88 -15.33
N THR A 93 18.96 3.17 -16.29
CA THR A 93 19.19 4.20 -17.31
C THR A 93 18.32 5.44 -17.14
N LEU A 94 17.20 5.34 -16.42
CA LEU A 94 16.06 6.27 -16.44
C LEU A 94 15.41 6.47 -17.81
N ASN A 95 15.62 5.56 -18.77
CA ASN A 95 14.85 5.59 -20.00
C ASN A 95 13.38 5.29 -19.69
N CYS A 96 12.49 6.13 -20.23
CA CYS A 96 11.05 5.92 -20.15
C CYS A 96 10.64 4.74 -21.02
N LEU A 97 9.98 3.75 -20.41
CA LEU A 97 9.47 2.57 -21.10
C LEU A 97 8.07 2.83 -21.62
N TRP A 98 7.23 3.46 -20.78
CA TRP A 98 5.91 3.95 -21.13
C TRP A 98 5.49 5.05 -20.16
N SER A 99 4.53 5.86 -20.60
CA SER A 99 3.95 6.97 -19.85
C SER A 99 2.44 6.99 -20.11
N ILE A 100 1.66 7.28 -19.08
CA ILE A 100 0.21 7.45 -19.17
C ILE A 100 -0.18 8.75 -18.48
N GLN A 101 -0.97 9.57 -19.17
CA GLN A 101 -1.56 10.76 -18.58
C GLN A 101 -2.76 10.36 -17.70
N LEU A 102 -2.79 10.86 -16.47
CA LEU A 102 -3.86 10.61 -15.51
C LEU A 102 -4.93 11.69 -15.69
N GLU A 103 -5.98 11.34 -16.43
CA GLU A 103 -7.06 12.28 -16.75
C GLU A 103 -7.78 12.80 -15.49
N GLU A 104 -8.10 14.10 -15.52
CA GLU A 104 -8.82 14.80 -14.45
C GLU A 104 -8.10 14.76 -13.09
N VAL A 105 -6.77 14.58 -13.08
CA VAL A 105 -5.92 14.76 -11.90
C VAL A 105 -5.26 16.13 -11.98
N CYS A 106 -5.28 16.86 -10.87
CA CYS A 106 -4.66 18.16 -10.70
C CYS A 106 -3.29 17.97 -10.02
N SER A 107 -2.24 18.43 -10.69
CA SER A 107 -0.83 18.32 -10.26
C SER A 107 -0.55 19.02 -8.94
N MET A 108 -1.32 20.03 -8.56
CA MET A 108 -1.08 20.78 -7.32
C MET A 108 -1.25 19.96 -6.01
N TYR A 109 -1.52 18.65 -6.08
CA TYR A 109 -1.83 17.81 -4.92
C TYR A 109 -1.11 16.48 -4.99
N ALA A 110 -0.88 15.89 -3.81
CA ALA A 110 -0.19 14.62 -3.68
C ALA A 110 -0.92 13.50 -4.45
N THR A 111 -0.34 13.06 -5.56
CA THR A 111 -0.66 11.81 -6.23
C THR A 111 0.39 10.78 -5.83
N ARG A 112 -0.04 9.57 -5.47
CA ARG A 112 0.82 8.51 -4.92
C ARG A 112 0.72 7.27 -5.77
N CYS A 113 1.83 6.56 -5.91
CA CYS A 113 1.85 5.29 -6.63
C CYS A 113 2.27 4.15 -5.70
N CYS A 114 1.84 2.95 -6.04
CA CYS A 114 2.26 1.73 -5.40
C CYS A 114 2.41 0.64 -6.46
N PRO A 115 3.54 -0.09 -6.48
CA PRO A 115 3.62 -1.30 -7.27
C PRO A 115 2.67 -2.35 -6.70
N MET A 116 2.24 -3.24 -7.58
CA MET A 116 1.43 -4.41 -7.28
C MET A 116 2.14 -5.67 -7.80
N LEU A 117 1.62 -6.85 -7.45
CA LEU A 117 2.05 -8.08 -8.09
C LEU A 117 1.82 -8.04 -9.60
N ASN A 118 2.56 -8.91 -10.32
CA ASN A 118 2.48 -9.05 -11.77
C ASN A 118 2.81 -7.74 -12.51
N HIS A 119 3.71 -6.94 -11.96
CA HIS A 119 4.24 -5.71 -12.58
C HIS A 119 3.16 -4.65 -12.84
N GLN A 120 2.05 -4.71 -12.12
CA GLN A 120 0.98 -3.73 -12.19
C GLN A 120 1.24 -2.59 -11.22
N TRP A 121 0.48 -1.51 -11.38
CA TRP A 121 0.61 -0.30 -10.58
C TRP A 121 -0.74 0.23 -10.18
N ILE A 122 -0.85 0.72 -8.95
CA ILE A 122 -1.97 1.54 -8.51
C ILE A 122 -1.47 2.96 -8.31
N VAL A 123 -2.21 3.92 -8.84
CA VAL A 123 -1.98 5.34 -8.59
C VAL A 123 -3.22 5.94 -7.96
N VAL A 124 -3.04 6.70 -6.88
CA VAL A 124 -4.13 7.34 -6.15
C VAL A 124 -3.94 8.86 -6.15
N ALA A 125 -5.00 9.58 -6.50
CA ALA A 125 -5.00 11.04 -6.54
C ALA A 125 -5.76 11.61 -5.33
N PHE A 126 -5.19 12.59 -4.63
CA PHE A 126 -5.78 13.12 -3.39
C PHE A 126 -7.01 14.02 -3.61
N ARG A 127 -6.92 15.04 -4.47
CA ARG A 127 -7.96 16.10 -4.55
C ARG A 127 -9.19 15.71 -5.35
N ASN A 128 -8.97 14.95 -6.43
CA ASN A 128 -10.00 14.31 -7.23
C ASN A 128 -9.87 12.81 -6.96
N PRO A 129 -10.50 12.29 -5.89
CA PRO A 129 -10.22 10.97 -5.38
C PRO A 129 -10.46 9.92 -6.46
N ARG A 130 -9.37 9.40 -6.98
CA ARG A 130 -9.37 8.39 -8.04
C ARG A 130 -8.31 7.36 -7.75
N ILE A 131 -8.63 6.12 -8.05
CA ILE A 131 -7.69 5.01 -8.06
C ILE A 131 -7.55 4.55 -9.50
N PHE A 132 -6.36 4.71 -10.05
CA PHE A 132 -5.98 4.23 -11.37
C PHE A 132 -5.30 2.89 -11.20
N HIS A 133 -5.82 1.86 -11.86
CA HIS A 133 -5.16 0.56 -11.96
C HIS A 133 -4.53 0.43 -13.33
N ILE A 134 -3.21 0.32 -13.35
CA ILE A 134 -2.39 0.38 -14.56
C ILE A 134 -1.68 -0.97 -14.71
N PHE A 135 -1.76 -1.55 -15.91
CA PHE A 135 -1.12 -2.81 -16.24
C PHE A 135 0.38 -2.61 -16.52
N SER A 136 1.12 -3.71 -16.63
CA SER A 136 2.57 -3.67 -16.82
C SER A 136 3.03 -3.05 -18.14
N ASP A 137 2.14 -2.98 -19.14
CA ASP A 137 2.37 -2.37 -20.45
C ASP A 137 1.90 -0.90 -20.54
N GLY A 138 1.53 -0.30 -19.40
CA GLY A 138 1.05 1.08 -19.33
C GLY A 138 -0.42 1.26 -19.69
N LYS A 139 -1.15 0.19 -20.02
CA LYS A 139 -2.60 0.29 -20.26
C LYS A 139 -3.38 0.46 -18.97
N LEU A 140 -4.36 1.35 -19.01
CA LEU A 140 -5.30 1.53 -17.92
C LEU A 140 -6.32 0.38 -17.88
N ILE A 141 -6.45 -0.27 -16.73
CA ILE A 141 -7.37 -1.39 -16.49
C ILE A 141 -8.70 -0.86 -15.98
N SER A 142 -8.65 0.00 -14.97
CA SER A 142 -9.83 0.57 -14.35
C SER A 142 -9.54 1.91 -13.68
N ILE A 143 -10.56 2.75 -13.59
CA ILE A 143 -10.58 3.95 -12.76
C ILE A 143 -11.73 3.82 -11.77
N ASP A 144 -11.41 3.86 -10.48
CA ASP A 144 -12.41 4.00 -9.43
C ASP A 144 -12.50 5.45 -8.98
N LYS A 145 -13.71 6.02 -8.98
CA LYS A 145 -14.01 7.41 -8.58
C LYS A 145 -14.69 7.50 -7.21
N LYS A 146 -15.02 6.38 -6.56
CA LYS A 146 -15.86 6.34 -5.36
C LYS A 146 -15.02 6.37 -4.08
N TYR A 147 -14.05 7.27 -4.05
CA TYR A 147 -13.07 7.31 -2.97
C TYR A 147 -13.07 8.65 -2.24
N ARG A 148 -12.54 8.66 -1.02
CA ARG A 148 -12.27 9.88 -0.26
C ARG A 148 -10.78 10.10 -0.17
N SER A 149 -10.38 11.34 -0.41
CA SER A 149 -9.04 11.86 -0.61
C SER A 149 -7.88 11.02 -0.05
N PRO A 150 -7.35 10.06 -0.84
CA PRO A 150 -6.29 9.17 -0.40
C PRO A 150 -4.98 9.97 -0.27
N SER A 151 -4.38 9.93 0.92
CA SER A 151 -3.13 10.63 1.25
C SER A 151 -1.89 9.77 1.00
N ASN A 152 -2.03 8.45 1.12
CA ASN A 152 -0.94 7.50 0.92
C ASN A 152 -1.47 6.12 0.50
N ILE A 153 -0.60 5.33 -0.11
CA ILE A 153 -0.89 3.98 -0.57
C ILE A 153 0.32 3.07 -0.36
N CYS A 154 0.08 1.83 0.05
CA CYS A 154 1.11 0.83 0.24
C CYS A 154 0.55 -0.58 0.06
N GLN A 155 1.23 -1.43 -0.70
CA GLN A 155 0.86 -2.83 -0.85
C GLN A 155 1.36 -3.61 0.37
N ILE A 156 0.45 -4.29 1.07
CA ILE A 156 0.76 -5.17 2.18
C ILE A 156 0.74 -6.63 1.70
N GLY A 157 1.89 -7.30 1.73
CA GLY A 157 2.00 -8.67 1.24
C GLY A 157 1.59 -8.80 -0.23
N ASN A 158 0.98 -9.94 -0.57
CA ASN A 158 0.71 -10.29 -1.97
C ASN A 158 -0.62 -9.76 -2.51
N ASN A 159 -1.58 -9.50 -1.64
CA ASN A 159 -2.98 -9.33 -2.01
C ASN A 159 -3.69 -8.23 -1.20
N LEU A 160 -2.96 -7.51 -0.34
CA LEU A 160 -3.54 -6.40 0.42
C LEU A 160 -2.97 -5.07 -0.04
N LEU A 161 -3.82 -4.06 -0.07
CA LEU A 161 -3.44 -2.68 -0.36
C LEU A 161 -4.02 -1.80 0.72
N ALA A 162 -3.15 -1.11 1.44
CA ALA A 162 -3.51 -0.12 2.42
C ALA A 162 -3.56 1.25 1.77
N ILE A 163 -4.69 1.93 1.88
CA ILE A 163 -4.87 3.31 1.45
C ILE A 163 -5.21 4.13 2.68
N TRP A 164 -4.46 5.19 2.91
CA TRP A 164 -4.68 6.10 4.02
C TRP A 164 -5.56 7.27 3.57
N ASP A 165 -6.66 7.54 4.29
CA ASP A 165 -7.50 8.74 4.11
C ASP A 165 -7.21 9.76 5.24
N GLN A 166 -7.11 11.04 4.89
CA GLN A 166 -6.91 12.13 5.86
C GLN A 166 -8.03 12.23 6.90
N LYS A 167 -9.24 11.77 6.59
CA LYS A 167 -10.38 11.99 7.48
C LYS A 167 -10.26 11.13 8.74
N TYR A 168 -10.24 9.79 8.69
CA TYR A 168 -10.20 8.99 9.93
C TYR A 168 -9.74 7.52 9.85
N GLU A 169 -9.28 6.93 8.74
CA GLU A 169 -8.99 5.47 8.72
C GLU A 169 -8.01 5.05 7.62
N THR A 170 -7.23 4.00 7.88
CA THR A 170 -6.59 3.23 6.82
C THR A 170 -7.56 2.16 6.33
N LEU A 171 -7.85 2.19 5.04
CA LEU A 171 -8.68 1.22 4.36
C LEU A 171 -7.79 0.12 3.79
N LEU A 172 -8.10 -1.15 4.09
CA LEU A 172 -7.45 -2.29 3.46
C LEU A 172 -8.33 -2.85 2.33
N TYR A 173 -7.70 -3.10 1.19
CA TYR A 173 -8.30 -3.74 0.03
C TYR A 173 -7.68 -5.10 -0.14
N ARG A 174 -8.51 -6.15 -0.14
CA ARG A 174 -8.09 -7.49 -0.52
C ARG A 174 -8.43 -7.75 -1.98
N PHE A 175 -7.43 -8.08 -2.78
CA PHE A 175 -7.63 -8.51 -4.16
C PHE A 175 -8.06 -9.98 -4.16
N LYS A 176 -9.33 -10.25 -4.50
CA LYS A 176 -9.83 -11.62 -4.73
C LYS A 176 -9.47 -12.05 -6.15
N ASN A 177 -8.47 -12.93 -6.28
CA ASN A 177 -7.98 -13.63 -7.48
C ASN A 177 -7.24 -12.78 -8.55
N GLN A 178 -6.10 -13.34 -8.99
CA GLN A 178 -5.13 -12.74 -9.92
C GLN A 178 -5.45 -12.93 -11.43
N ILE A 179 -6.64 -13.37 -11.82
CA ILE A 179 -6.91 -13.72 -13.23
C ILE A 179 -8.13 -12.96 -13.72
N SER A 180 -7.86 -11.99 -14.60
CA SER A 180 -8.77 -11.29 -15.53
C SER A 180 -10.08 -10.74 -14.94
N SER A 181 -10.20 -9.41 -14.97
CA SER A 181 -11.27 -8.57 -14.41
C SER A 181 -11.14 -8.35 -12.90
N LEU A 182 -10.51 -7.22 -12.56
CA LEU A 182 -10.75 -6.57 -11.29
C LEU A 182 -12.19 -6.05 -11.31
N ALA A 183 -13.16 -6.89 -10.96
CA ALA A 183 -14.44 -6.39 -10.48
C ALA A 183 -14.18 -5.79 -9.09
N ILE A 184 -13.78 -4.52 -9.07
CA ILE A 184 -14.02 -3.69 -7.89
C ILE A 184 -15.54 -3.56 -7.84
N ASP A 185 -16.21 -4.50 -7.18
CA ASP A 185 -17.65 -4.42 -6.99
C ASP A 185 -17.94 -3.29 -6.00
N ILE A 186 -18.08 -2.09 -6.54
CA ILE A 186 -18.72 -0.97 -5.86
C ILE A 186 -20.07 -0.80 -6.53
N THR A 187 -20.99 -1.73 -6.27
CA THR A 187 -22.42 -1.43 -6.37
C THR A 187 -22.72 -0.28 -5.42
N GLY A 188 -22.94 0.90 -6.01
CA GLY A 188 -23.72 1.93 -5.35
C GLY A 188 -25.18 1.63 -5.65
N SER A 189 -25.91 1.16 -4.66
CA SER A 189 -27.34 1.37 -4.56
C SER A 189 -27.63 1.71 -3.10
N ASP A 190 -28.59 2.60 -2.88
CA ASP A 190 -29.00 3.21 -1.61
C ASP A 190 -29.60 2.23 -0.58
N GLU A 191 -28.92 1.13 -0.29
CA GLU A 191 -29.20 0.30 0.89
C GLU A 191 -27.90 0.03 1.66
N ALA A 192 -27.97 0.26 2.96
CA ALA A 192 -26.85 0.50 3.87
C ALA A 192 -25.96 -0.72 4.19
N ASP A 193 -25.77 -1.69 3.29
CA ASP A 193 -25.30 -3.03 3.71
C ASP A 193 -24.28 -3.76 2.82
N SER A 194 -23.31 -3.06 2.20
CA SER A 194 -22.19 -3.75 1.54
C SER A 194 -20.93 -2.90 1.42
N ARG A 195 -20.26 -2.66 2.56
CA ARG A 195 -18.86 -2.21 2.57
C ARG A 195 -18.04 -3.06 3.51
N GLU A 196 -16.96 -3.63 2.99
CA GLU A 196 -15.91 -4.28 3.76
C GLU A 196 -14.92 -3.15 4.15
N ILE A 197 -15.11 -2.58 5.34
CA ILE A 197 -14.25 -1.52 5.88
C ILE A 197 -13.42 -2.14 6.99
N ILE A 198 -12.21 -2.59 6.66
CA ILE A 198 -11.22 -2.92 7.70
C ILE A 198 -10.68 -1.58 8.22
N ARG A 199 -10.99 -1.27 9.48
CA ARG A 199 -10.51 -0.06 10.17
C ARG A 199 -9.19 -0.34 10.88
N LEU A 200 -8.07 -0.03 10.24
CA LEU A 200 -6.79 0.03 10.94
C LEU A 200 -6.59 1.44 11.52
N ILE A 201 -6.48 1.52 12.85
CA ILE A 201 -6.10 2.75 13.55
C ILE A 201 -4.57 2.74 13.69
N PHE A 202 -3.88 3.52 12.87
CA PHE A 202 -2.45 3.77 13.04
C PHE A 202 -2.23 5.00 13.92
N THR A 203 -1.78 4.80 15.16
CA THR A 203 -1.21 5.87 15.98
C THR A 203 0.29 5.95 15.70
N ASN A 204 0.72 7.05 15.06
CA ASN A 204 2.10 7.43 14.72
C ASN A 204 2.74 6.87 13.43
N LEU A 205 2.30 7.38 12.27
CA LEU A 205 3.07 7.30 11.01
C LEU A 205 3.23 8.69 10.40
N ARG A 206 4.02 9.57 11.03
CA ARG A 206 4.42 10.85 10.41
C ARG A 206 5.71 10.76 9.60
N TYR A 207 6.47 9.67 9.72
CA TYR A 207 7.73 9.48 9.03
C TYR A 207 7.93 7.99 8.82
N LEU A 208 7.76 7.46 7.61
CA LEU A 208 8.36 6.19 7.15
C LEU A 208 7.93 5.92 5.70
N ASN A 209 8.87 6.12 4.78
CA ASN A 209 8.88 5.59 3.42
C ASN A 209 10.06 4.62 3.39
N PHE A 210 9.87 3.29 3.38
CA PHE A 210 10.77 2.28 2.78
C PHE A 210 10.08 0.90 2.86
N GLY A 211 10.33 0.04 1.88
CA GLY A 211 9.78 -1.32 1.78
C GLY A 211 10.22 -2.21 2.95
N GLY A 212 9.25 -2.87 3.58
CA GLY A 212 9.42 -3.64 4.82
C GLY A 212 8.31 -3.28 5.83
N LEU A 213 7.10 -3.78 5.56
CA LEU A 213 5.86 -2.99 5.55
C LEU A 213 5.49 -2.19 6.79
N PHE A 214 5.58 -2.71 8.02
CA PHE A 214 5.36 -1.89 9.22
C PHE A 214 6.05 -2.51 10.44
N GLN A 215 7.36 -2.30 10.58
CA GLN A 215 8.09 -2.80 11.75
C GLN A 215 7.66 -2.15 13.09
N CYS A 216 6.95 -1.03 13.04
CA CYS A 216 6.50 -0.29 14.22
C CYS A 216 4.98 -0.36 14.44
N VAL A 217 4.28 -1.31 13.81
CA VAL A 217 2.87 -1.53 14.11
C VAL A 217 2.74 -2.41 15.33
N TYR A 218 2.23 -1.81 16.40
CA TYR A 218 1.97 -2.49 17.66
C TYR A 218 0.50 -2.83 17.84
N ALA A 219 -0.41 -2.24 17.06
CA ALA A 219 -1.85 -2.48 17.16
C ALA A 219 -2.48 -2.61 15.78
N VAL A 220 -3.29 -3.65 15.57
CA VAL A 220 -4.03 -3.95 14.34
C VAL A 220 -5.48 -4.18 14.73
N SER A 221 -6.41 -3.46 14.11
CA SER A 221 -7.84 -3.72 14.25
C SER A 221 -8.43 -4.15 12.91
N LEU A 222 -9.14 -5.26 12.91
CA LEU A 222 -9.68 -5.91 11.74
C LEU A 222 -11.20 -6.00 11.86
N PHE A 223 -11.87 -5.72 10.76
CA PHE A 223 -13.30 -5.90 10.63
C PHE A 223 -13.57 -6.71 9.37
N ASP A 224 -14.04 -7.95 9.53
CA ASP A 224 -14.24 -8.88 8.42
C ASP A 224 -15.71 -9.34 8.38
N LYS A 225 -16.21 -9.52 7.16
CA LYS A 225 -17.52 -10.11 6.89
C LYS A 225 -17.49 -11.64 6.88
N CYS A 226 -16.33 -12.27 6.84
CA CYS A 226 -16.14 -13.72 6.89
C CYS A 226 -15.22 -14.12 8.05
N PRO A 227 -15.32 -15.34 8.62
CA PRO A 227 -14.29 -15.86 9.51
C PRO A 227 -12.95 -15.90 8.75
N PHE A 228 -11.87 -15.44 9.37
CA PHE A 228 -10.58 -15.35 8.68
C PHE A 228 -10.13 -16.72 8.18
N GLU A 229 -9.69 -16.75 6.94
CA GLU A 229 -8.95 -17.87 6.41
C GLU A 229 -7.57 -17.91 7.09
N HIS A 230 -7.10 -19.11 7.41
CA HIS A 230 -5.79 -19.33 8.00
C HIS A 230 -4.68 -18.54 7.27
N ASP A 231 -4.70 -18.57 5.93
CA ASP A 231 -3.70 -17.87 5.11
C ASP A 231 -3.73 -16.35 5.28
N PHE A 232 -4.90 -15.77 5.57
CA PHE A 232 -5.01 -14.34 5.84
C PHE A 232 -4.39 -13.97 7.19
N SER A 233 -4.63 -14.78 8.22
CA SER A 233 -3.99 -14.60 9.53
C SER A 233 -2.47 -14.73 9.46
N LEU A 234 -1.94 -15.65 8.63
CA LEU A 234 -0.50 -15.74 8.35
C LEU A 234 0.04 -14.50 7.66
N GLN A 235 -0.68 -13.95 6.68
CA GLN A 235 -0.29 -12.72 5.99
C GLN A 235 -0.21 -11.53 6.94
N ILE A 236 -1.14 -11.42 7.88
CA ILE A 236 -1.11 -10.39 8.93
C ILE A 236 0.12 -10.56 9.81
N LEU A 237 0.40 -11.78 10.28
CA LEU A 237 1.58 -12.05 11.11
C LEU A 237 2.88 -11.68 10.39
N GLN A 238 3.01 -12.07 9.11
CA GLN A 238 4.17 -11.75 8.29
C GLN A 238 4.30 -10.25 8.03
N SER A 239 3.18 -9.54 7.91
CA SER A 239 3.15 -8.11 7.62
C SER A 239 3.43 -7.24 8.86
N PHE A 240 3.08 -7.74 10.05
CA PHE A 240 3.19 -7.02 11.33
C PHE A 240 3.92 -7.86 12.39
N PRO A 241 5.22 -8.14 12.20
CA PRO A 241 5.96 -9.07 13.07
C PRO A 241 6.06 -8.60 14.53
N PHE A 242 5.89 -7.31 14.81
CA PHE A 242 5.94 -6.71 16.15
C PHE A 242 4.57 -6.32 16.72
N MET A 243 3.49 -6.79 16.08
CA MET A 243 2.13 -6.55 16.55
C MET A 243 1.96 -7.08 17.98
N LYS A 244 1.56 -6.18 18.88
CA LYS A 244 1.29 -6.46 20.28
C LYS A 244 -0.20 -6.60 20.56
N ASN A 245 -1.02 -5.85 19.84
CA ASN A 245 -2.46 -5.78 20.03
C ASN A 245 -3.15 -6.14 18.71
N LEU A 246 -4.04 -7.12 18.76
CA LEU A 246 -4.87 -7.52 17.62
C LEU A 246 -6.33 -7.44 18.07
N THR A 247 -7.11 -6.60 17.42
CA THR A 247 -8.54 -6.51 17.62
C THR A 247 -9.24 -7.11 16.41
N ILE A 248 -10.11 -8.09 16.62
CA ILE A 248 -10.93 -8.72 15.58
C ILE A 248 -12.39 -8.43 15.89
N ASN A 249 -13.13 -7.94 14.91
CA ASN A 249 -14.57 -7.70 15.02
C ASN A 249 -15.33 -8.40 13.88
N CYS A 250 -16.20 -9.35 14.24
CA CYS A 250 -17.02 -10.13 13.30
C CYS A 250 -18.51 -9.91 13.62
N ARG A 251 -19.34 -9.43 12.67
CA ARG A 251 -20.78 -9.20 12.94
C ARG A 251 -21.62 -10.48 12.78
N LYS A 252 -22.74 -10.59 13.51
CA LYS A 252 -23.62 -11.79 13.58
C LYS A 252 -24.20 -12.35 12.27
N ALA A 253 -24.31 -11.58 11.18
CA ALA A 253 -24.96 -12.03 9.93
C ALA A 253 -24.25 -13.22 9.23
N GLN A 254 -23.06 -13.58 9.70
CA GLN A 254 -22.06 -14.42 9.03
C GLN A 254 -22.18 -15.92 9.41
N ILE A 255 -22.94 -16.24 10.45
CA ILE A 255 -23.07 -17.61 11.02
C ILE A 255 -23.90 -18.53 10.11
N ASN A 256 -24.81 -17.95 9.32
CA ASN A 256 -25.79 -18.71 8.53
C ASN A 256 -25.22 -19.28 7.22
N GLU A 257 -24.14 -18.71 6.68
CA GLU A 257 -23.55 -19.16 5.41
C GLU A 257 -22.62 -20.38 5.57
N ARG A 258 -21.86 -20.47 6.68
CA ARG A 258 -20.97 -21.62 6.95
C ARG A 258 -21.74 -22.86 7.41
N ARG A 259 -22.79 -22.71 8.24
CA ARG A 259 -23.66 -23.82 8.66
C ARG A 259 -24.36 -24.52 7.48
N ARG A 260 -24.48 -23.85 6.33
CA ARG A 260 -25.00 -24.45 5.08
C ARG A 260 -23.94 -25.23 4.30
N LYS A 261 -22.64 -25.00 4.53
CA LYS A 261 -21.55 -25.58 3.72
C LYS A 261 -20.70 -26.63 4.44
N SER A 262 -20.44 -26.53 5.75
CA SER A 262 -19.55 -27.48 6.43
C SER A 262 -20.34 -28.49 7.28
N LYS A 263 -20.65 -29.65 6.71
CA LYS A 263 -21.08 -30.81 7.49
C LYS A 263 -20.01 -31.90 7.64
N ASN A 264 -18.86 -31.80 6.96
CA ASN A 264 -17.98 -32.97 6.81
C ASN A 264 -16.47 -32.81 6.99
N ASP A 265 -15.92 -31.63 7.27
CA ASP A 265 -14.45 -31.50 7.32
C ASP A 265 -13.95 -31.17 8.72
N ASP A 266 -13.55 -32.23 9.44
CA ASP A 266 -12.60 -32.23 10.57
C ASP A 266 -11.16 -31.97 10.06
N GLU A 267 -11.00 -30.97 9.17
CA GLU A 267 -9.68 -30.63 8.66
C GLU A 267 -8.89 -29.85 9.71
N ASN A 268 -7.69 -30.36 9.99
CA ASN A 268 -6.67 -29.80 10.89
C ASN A 268 -6.54 -28.29 10.71
N VAL A 269 -7.19 -27.52 11.58
CA VAL A 269 -7.01 -26.07 11.65
C VAL A 269 -5.58 -25.82 12.13
N LEU A 270 -4.71 -25.42 11.21
CA LEU A 270 -3.34 -25.04 11.51
C LEU A 270 -3.35 -23.83 12.47
N ILE A 271 -2.52 -23.93 13.50
CA ILE A 271 -2.45 -22.95 14.59
C ILE A 271 -1.48 -21.84 14.18
N ILE A 272 -1.91 -20.59 14.30
CA ILE A 272 -1.06 -19.43 14.02
C ILE A 272 -0.62 -18.82 15.34
N ASN A 273 0.67 -18.98 15.65
CA ASN A 273 1.28 -18.39 16.82
C ASN A 273 1.73 -16.95 16.55
N TYR A 274 1.16 -15.99 17.27
CA TYR A 274 1.58 -14.60 17.24
C TYR A 274 2.56 -14.32 18.39
N TYR A 275 3.85 -14.58 18.17
CA TYR A 275 4.89 -14.54 19.23
C TYR A 275 5.01 -13.22 20.01
N ASN A 276 4.60 -12.10 19.42
CA ASN A 276 4.70 -10.77 20.05
C ASN A 276 3.35 -10.21 20.52
N LEU A 277 2.25 -10.96 20.36
CA LEU A 277 0.91 -10.51 20.71
C LEU A 277 0.71 -10.58 22.22
N THR A 278 0.53 -9.41 22.84
CA THR A 278 0.25 -9.25 24.27
C THR A 278 -1.23 -9.06 24.56
N GLU A 279 -2.01 -8.59 23.59
CA GLU A 279 -3.44 -8.31 23.75
C GLU A 279 -4.22 -8.77 22.52
N LEU A 280 -5.20 -9.65 22.72
CA LEU A 280 -6.13 -10.10 21.68
C LEU A 280 -7.56 -9.76 22.09
N GLN A 281 -8.16 -8.81 21.37
CA GLN A 281 -9.53 -8.40 21.61
C GLN A 281 -10.45 -8.99 20.54
N LEU A 282 -11.37 -9.85 20.95
CA LEU A 282 -12.32 -10.50 20.07
C LEU A 282 -13.72 -9.91 20.33
N PHE A 283 -14.24 -9.12 19.39
CA PHE A 283 -15.57 -8.53 19.47
C PHE A 283 -16.54 -9.28 18.56
N GLN A 284 -17.64 -9.76 19.15
CA GLN A 284 -18.74 -10.41 18.42
C GLN A 284 -18.32 -11.68 17.64
N VAL A 285 -17.16 -12.25 18.00
CA VAL A 285 -16.58 -13.46 17.41
C VAL A 285 -17.39 -14.71 17.85
N PRO A 286 -17.72 -15.65 16.95
CA PRO A 286 -18.45 -16.88 17.30
C PRO A 286 -17.71 -17.74 18.34
N GLU A 287 -18.43 -18.45 19.21
CA GLU A 287 -17.84 -19.32 20.24
C GLU A 287 -16.89 -20.39 19.67
N ASP A 288 -17.24 -20.97 18.52
CA ASP A 288 -16.38 -21.96 17.84
C ASP A 288 -15.02 -21.36 17.44
N TYR A 289 -15.00 -20.06 17.13
CA TYR A 289 -13.80 -19.31 16.77
C TYR A 289 -13.04 -18.86 18.03
N LEU A 290 -13.76 -18.54 19.11
CA LEU A 290 -13.16 -18.36 20.44
C LEU A 290 -12.44 -19.64 20.88
N TYR A 291 -13.01 -20.81 20.65
CA TYR A 291 -12.38 -22.10 20.99
C TYR A 291 -11.09 -22.33 20.20
N LEU A 292 -11.10 -22.04 18.89
CA LEU A 292 -9.91 -22.12 18.04
C LEU A 292 -8.79 -21.15 18.47
N ILE A 293 -9.15 -19.95 18.93
CA ILE A 293 -8.17 -18.97 19.37
C ILE A 293 -7.69 -19.26 20.81
N GLN A 294 -8.60 -19.51 21.75
CA GLN A 294 -8.29 -19.68 23.18
C GLN A 294 -7.48 -20.94 23.46
N LYS A 295 -7.65 -22.01 22.67
CA LYS A 295 -6.85 -23.22 22.80
C LYS A 295 -5.36 -22.98 22.47
N HIS A 296 -5.02 -21.84 21.86
CA HIS A 296 -3.75 -21.63 21.17
C HIS A 296 -3.14 -20.23 21.29
N ALA A 297 -3.79 -19.26 21.94
CA ALA A 297 -3.33 -17.87 22.03
C ALA A 297 -2.40 -17.56 23.23
N PHE A 298 -1.88 -18.58 23.93
CA PHE A 298 -0.86 -18.44 24.98
C PHE A 298 0.11 -19.61 24.95
#